data_AF-B6AE72-F1
#
_entry.id   AF-B6AE72-F1
#
_cell.length_a   1.000
_cell.length_b   1.000
_cell.length_c   1.000
_cell.angle_alpha   90.00
_cell.angle_beta   90.00
_cell.angle_gamma   90.00
#
_symmetry.space_group_name_H-M   'P 1'
#
loop_
_entity.id
_entity.type
_entity.pdbx_description
1 polymer ?
#
loop_
_entity_poly.entity_id
_entity_poly.type
_entity_poly.pdbx_seq_one_letter_code
_entity_poly.pdbx_strand_id
1 'polypeptide(L)' 'MAKSKNHTNHNQNCKAHRNGIRKPRTFRKLATYGMNPKFLRNQRYCRKAAMEKAAALAIEAKKAIFN' A
#
# COMPACT_ATOMS: atom_id res chain seq x y z
N MET A 1 0.08 -39.14 40.34
CA MET A 1 0.25 -38.28 39.14
C MET A 1 -0.33 -36.90 39.47
N ALA A 2 0.51 -35.89 39.67
CA ALA A 2 0.03 -34.56 40.07
C ALA A 2 -0.45 -33.79 38.83
N LYS A 3 -1.64 -33.18 38.90
CA LYS A 3 -2.18 -32.38 37.80
C LYS A 3 -1.47 -31.02 37.74
N SER A 4 -1.01 -30.63 36.56
CA SER A 4 -0.49 -29.30 36.28
C SER A 4 -1.62 -28.32 35.90
N LYS A 5 -1.28 -27.02 35.77
CA LYS A 5 -2.22 -26.02 35.28
C LYS A 5 -2.51 -26.21 33.78
N ASN A 6 -3.78 -26.30 33.41
CA ASN A 6 -4.21 -26.62 32.04
C ASN A 6 -4.09 -25.42 31.07
N HIS A 7 -4.14 -24.18 31.55
CA HIS A 7 -4.04 -22.97 30.72
C HIS A 7 -3.60 -21.73 31.53
N THR A 8 -2.83 -20.82 30.91
CA THR A 8 -2.49 -19.52 31.51
C THR A 8 -2.19 -18.45 30.46
N ASN A 9 -2.77 -17.26 30.64
CA ASN A 9 -2.53 -16.07 29.83
C ASN A 9 -1.77 -14.96 30.61
N HIS A 10 -1.29 -15.28 31.84
CA HIS A 10 -0.82 -14.28 32.80
C HIS A 10 0.31 -13.37 32.28
N ASN A 11 1.27 -13.92 31.52
CA ASN A 11 2.44 -13.19 31.03
C ASN A 11 2.36 -12.82 29.54
N GLN A 12 1.26 -13.09 28.84
CA GLN A 12 1.23 -12.83 27.38
C GLN A 12 1.19 -11.33 27.09
N ASN A 13 0.41 -10.56 27.86
CA ASN A 13 0.36 -9.10 27.72
C ASN A 13 1.73 -8.47 28.00
N CYS A 14 2.40 -8.86 29.10
CA CYS A 14 3.73 -8.35 29.42
C CYS A 14 4.75 -8.64 28.31
N LYS A 15 4.70 -9.83 27.69
CA LYS A 15 5.54 -10.16 26.52
C LYS A 15 5.19 -9.33 25.30
N ALA A 16 3.91 -9.14 24.99
CA ALA A 16 3.47 -8.32 23.86
C ALA A 16 3.89 -6.85 24.01
N HIS A 17 3.89 -6.33 25.23
CA HIS A 17 4.28 -4.95 25.52
C HIS A 17 5.80 -4.73 25.63
N ARG A 18 6.62 -5.76 25.87
CA ARG A 18 8.08 -5.63 25.99
C ARG A 18 8.72 -4.94 24.78
N ASN A 19 8.22 -5.23 23.58
CA ASN A 19 8.65 -4.61 22.32
C ASN A 19 7.61 -3.61 21.77
N GLY A 20 6.54 -3.36 22.52
CA GLY A 20 5.38 -2.58 22.11
C GLY A 20 4.48 -3.28 21.09
N ILE A 21 3.18 -2.95 21.14
CA ILE A 21 2.21 -3.41 20.13
C ILE A 21 2.40 -2.57 18.88
N ARG A 22 2.92 -3.17 17.81
CA ARG A 22 3.20 -2.49 16.55
C ARG A 22 1.91 -2.19 15.79
N LYS A 23 1.69 -0.90 15.49
CA LYS A 23 0.59 -0.46 14.63
C LYS A 23 0.90 -0.72 13.15
N PRO A 24 -0.12 -0.96 12.30
CA PRO A 24 0.08 -1.04 10.86
C PRO A 24 0.61 0.29 10.33
N ARG A 25 1.49 0.23 9.32
CA ARG A 25 2.03 1.42 8.66
C ARG A 25 1.00 1.95 7.67
N THR A 26 0.73 3.25 7.71
CA THR A 26 -0.08 3.94 6.72
C THR A 26 0.83 4.48 5.61
N PHE A 27 0.48 4.18 4.37
CA PHE A 27 1.15 4.73 3.19
C PHE A 27 0.18 5.66 2.45
N ARG A 28 0.70 6.68 1.77
CA ARG A 28 -0.12 7.63 0.99
C ARG A 28 -0.93 6.94 -0.12
N LYS A 29 -0.44 5.83 -0.65
CA LYS A 29 -1.12 5.03 -1.68
C LYS A 29 -1.41 3.65 -1.11
N LEU A 30 -2.68 3.26 -1.14
CA LEU A 30 -3.13 1.93 -0.74
C LEU A 30 -3.17 0.99 -1.95
N ALA A 31 -3.11 -0.32 -1.68
CA ALA A 31 -3.33 -1.33 -2.70
C ALA A 31 -4.80 -1.28 -3.19
N THR A 32 -5.01 -1.44 -4.49
CA THR A 32 -6.35 -1.41 -5.11
C THR A 32 -7.00 -2.79 -5.23
N TYR A 33 -6.42 -3.82 -4.60
CA TYR A 33 -6.96 -5.18 -4.62
C TYR A 33 -8.33 -5.23 -3.94
N GLY A 34 -9.31 -5.90 -4.56
CA GLY A 34 -10.69 -5.97 -4.07
C GLY A 34 -11.57 -4.75 -4.38
N MET A 35 -11.03 -3.70 -5.02
CA MET A 35 -11.85 -2.57 -5.50
C MET A 35 -12.63 -2.93 -6.77
N ASN A 36 -13.68 -2.16 -7.08
CA ASN A 36 -14.56 -2.38 -8.22
C ASN A 36 -13.76 -2.53 -9.55
N PRO A 37 -13.82 -3.69 -10.22
CA PRO A 37 -13.08 -3.93 -11.45
C PRO A 37 -13.43 -2.96 -12.60
N LYS A 38 -14.70 -2.52 -12.70
CA LYS A 38 -15.14 -1.57 -13.74
C LYS A 38 -14.45 -0.21 -13.57
N PHE A 39 -14.36 0.26 -12.33
CA PHE A 39 -13.65 1.50 -12.00
C PHE A 39 -12.15 1.39 -12.27
N LEU A 40 -11.52 0.27 -11.89
CA LEU A 40 -10.08 0.06 -12.10
C LEU A 40 -9.73 -0.01 -13.59
N ARG A 41 -10.56 -0.66 -14.42
CA ARG A 41 -10.38 -0.70 -15.87
C ARG A 41 -10.44 0.71 -16.48
N ASN A 42 -11.43 1.51 -16.10
CA ASN A 42 -11.54 2.89 -16.56
C ASN A 42 -10.33 3.73 -16.12
N GLN A 43 -9.98 3.69 -14.83
CA GLN A 43 -8.85 4.42 -14.28
C GLN A 43 -7.53 4.07 -14.99
N ARG A 44 -7.33 2.80 -15.35
CA ARG A 44 -6.15 2.35 -16.12
C ARG A 44 -6.07 3.04 -17.48
N TYR A 45 -7.18 3.09 -18.23
CA TYR A 45 -7.21 3.74 -19.54
C TYR A 45 -7.01 5.25 -19.45
N CYS A 46 -7.67 5.93 -18.51
CA CYS A 46 -7.48 7.36 -18.30
C CYS A 46 -6.03 7.72 -17.96
N ARG A 47 -5.39 6.94 -17.06
CA ARG A 47 -3.99 7.13 -16.70
C ARG A 47 -3.05 6.92 -17.87
N LYS A 48 -3.30 5.90 -18.69
CA LYS A 48 -2.50 5.62 -19.90
C LYS A 48 -2.54 6.82 -20.86
N ALA A 49 -3.73 7.30 -21.21
CA ALA A 49 -3.89 8.44 -22.11
C ALA A 49 -3.24 9.72 -21.55
N ALA A 50 -3.39 9.97 -20.24
CA ALA A 50 -2.75 11.11 -19.59
C ALA A 50 -1.21 11.02 -19.63
N MET A 51 -0.63 9.83 -19.44
CA MET A 51 0.82 9.62 -19.54
C MET A 51 1.32 9.81 -20.96
N GLU A 52 0.61 9.31 -21.97
CA GLU A 52 0.98 9.47 -23.38
C GLU A 52 1.00 10.95 -23.78
N LYS A 53 -0.04 11.71 -23.38
CA LYS A 53 -0.09 13.16 -23.60
C LYS A 53 1.05 13.89 -22.89
N ALA A 54 1.32 13.54 -21.64
CA ALA A 54 2.42 14.12 -20.87
C ALA A 54 3.79 13.81 -21.51
N ALA A 55 3.97 12.60 -22.04
CA ALA A 55 5.20 12.20 -22.72
C ALA A 55 5.39 12.97 -24.04
N ALA A 56 4.34 13.15 -24.84
CA ALA A 56 4.39 13.93 -26.07
C ALA A 56 4.79 15.40 -25.78
N LEU A 57 4.14 16.03 -24.80
CA LEU A 57 4.47 17.39 -24.35
C LEU A 57 5.92 17.49 -23.87
N ALA A 58 6.40 16.49 -23.11
CA ALA A 58 7.78 16.48 -22.62
C ALA A 58 8.81 16.33 -23.76
N ILE A 59 8.48 15.58 -24.82
CA ILE A 59 9.33 15.46 -26.01
C ILE A 59 9.37 16.79 -26.76
N GLU A 60 8.22 17.45 -26.94
CA GLU A 60 8.13 18.77 -27.57
C GLU A 60 8.95 19.82 -26.80
N ALA A 61 8.77 19.88 -25.47
CA ALA A 61 9.55 20.76 -24.62
C ALA A 61 11.06 20.51 -24.72
N LYS A 62 11.49 19.24 -24.78
CA LYS A 62 12.91 18.90 -24.98
C LYS A 62 13.44 19.32 -26.35
N LYS A 63 12.64 19.18 -27.41
CA LYS A 63 13.02 19.65 -28.76
C LYS A 63 13.17 21.16 -28.80
N ALA A 64 12.28 21.90 -28.13
CA ALA A 64 12.34 23.36 -28.07
C ALA A 64 13.56 23.89 -27.28
N ILE A 65 14.14 23.10 -26.39
CA ILE A 65 15.35 23.48 -25.63
C ILE A 65 16.63 23.25 -26.46
N PHE A 66 16.62 22.30 -27.39
CA PHE A 66 17.78 21.91 -28.20
C PHE A 66 17.80 22.51 -29.61
N ASN A 67 16.78 23.28 -29.99
CA ASN A 67 16.76 24.17 -31.16
C ASN A 67 17.12 25.60 -30.73
#